data_AF-A0A1F3E2Z9-F1
#
_entry.id   AF-A0A1F3E2Z9-F1
#
_cell.length_a   1.000
_cell.length_b   1.000
_cell.length_c   1.000
_cell.angle_alpha   90.00
_cell.angle_beta   90.00
_cell.angle_gamma   90.00
#
_symmetry.space_group_name_H-M   'P 1'
#
loop_
_entity.id
_entity.type
_entity.pdbx_description
1 polymer ?
#
loop_
_entity_poly.entity_id
_entity_poly.type
_entity_poly.pdbx_seq_one_letter_code
_entity_poly.pdbx_strand_id
1 'polypeptide(L)'
;MNSSSNINSSLIAPCGMNCAICSGFLREKNKCPGCNSESIHKPKYCISCKIKNCDLLRDTNSKFCYDCKKIPCARLKQLDKRYRTKYAMSMIENLNFIKESGTDKFIESEIKRWTCTICGETICVHRGYCLTCKPSKKRSN
;
A
#
# COMPACT_ATOMS: atom_id res chain seq x y z
N MET A 1 -5.62 -24.74 7.35
CA MET A 1 -6.05 -23.40 7.77
C MET A 1 -4.79 -22.63 8.12
N ASN A 2 -4.35 -21.70 7.27
CA ASN A 2 -3.22 -20.80 7.55
C ASN A 2 -3.54 -19.46 6.87
N SER A 3 -4.21 -18.55 7.58
CA SER A 3 -4.35 -17.16 7.16
C SER A 3 -3.03 -16.44 7.44
N SER A 4 -2.07 -16.65 6.55
CA SER A 4 -0.86 -15.83 6.53
C SER A 4 -1.21 -14.52 5.83
N SER A 5 -1.08 -13.41 6.55
CA SER A 5 -1.03 -12.06 5.98
C SER A 5 -0.09 -12.05 4.77
N ASN A 6 -0.65 -12.07 3.56
CA ASN A 6 0.09 -12.34 2.32
C ASN A 6 0.72 -11.05 1.78
N ILE A 7 1.48 -10.36 2.64
CA ILE A 7 2.28 -9.20 2.25
C ILE A 7 3.55 -9.74 1.59
N ASN A 8 3.74 -9.42 0.31
CA ASN A 8 4.93 -9.78 -0.44
C ASN A 8 5.41 -8.58 -1.27
N SER A 9 6.63 -8.67 -1.80
CA SER A 9 7.31 -7.58 -2.51
C SER A 9 6.51 -7.04 -3.70
N SER A 10 5.75 -7.88 -4.41
CA SER A 10 4.92 -7.43 -5.54
C SER A 10 3.83 -6.44 -5.13
N LEU A 11 3.41 -6.46 -3.85
CA LEU A 11 2.40 -5.57 -3.30
C LEU A 11 2.97 -4.25 -2.79
N ILE A 12 4.30 -4.07 -2.76
CA ILE A 12 4.92 -2.82 -2.35
C ILE A 12 4.99 -1.90 -3.58
N ALA A 13 4.16 -0.87 -3.58
CA ALA A 13 4.06 0.06 -4.69
C ALA A 13 5.31 0.96 -4.77
N PRO A 14 5.65 1.48 -5.96
CA PRO A 14 6.80 2.36 -6.16
C PRO A 14 6.83 3.61 -5.26
N CYS A 15 5.67 4.05 -4.78
CA CYS A 15 5.53 5.20 -3.90
C CYS A 15 5.67 4.86 -2.40
N GLY A 16 5.98 3.63 -2.03
CA GLY A 16 6.07 3.17 -0.63
C GLY A 16 4.75 2.69 -0.02
N MET A 17 3.69 2.57 -0.82
CA MET A 17 2.41 2.03 -0.34
C MET A 17 2.48 0.51 -0.28
N ASN A 18 2.23 -0.07 0.89
CA ASN A 18 1.91 -1.48 1.00
C ASN A 18 0.46 -1.72 0.52
N CYS A 19 0.27 -2.33 -0.65
CA CYS A 19 -1.07 -2.55 -1.17
C CYS A 19 -1.87 -3.58 -0.37
N ALA A 20 -1.22 -4.47 0.38
CA ALA A 20 -1.90 -5.52 1.14
C ALA A 20 -2.85 -4.97 2.22
N ILE A 21 -2.54 -3.80 2.77
CA ILE A 21 -3.36 -3.12 3.79
C ILE A 21 -4.44 -2.19 3.18
N CYS A 22 -4.45 -2.05 1.85
CA CYS A 22 -5.39 -1.18 1.15
C CYS A 22 -6.81 -1.74 1.16
N SER A 23 -7.82 -0.88 1.37
CA SER A 23 -9.22 -1.29 1.29
C SER A 23 -9.62 -1.90 -0.05
N GLY A 24 -8.98 -1.45 -1.14
CA GLY A 24 -9.19 -2.01 -2.47
C GLY A 24 -8.64 -3.43 -2.61
N PHE A 25 -7.57 -3.78 -1.90
CA PHE A 25 -7.00 -5.13 -1.89
C PHE A 25 -7.75 -6.08 -0.95
N LEU A 26 -8.21 -5.55 0.20
CA LEU A 26 -8.88 -6.35 1.22
C LEU A 26 -10.37 -6.62 0.94
N ARG A 27 -10.99 -5.92 -0.01
CA ARG A 27 -12.40 -6.17 -0.37
C ARG A 27 -12.57 -7.45 -1.20
N GLU A 28 -13.71 -8.11 -1.04
CA GLU A 28 -14.08 -9.30 -1.81
C GLU A 28 -14.49 -8.96 -3.25
N LYS A 29 -15.43 -8.01 -3.41
CA LYS A 29 -15.96 -7.61 -4.72
C LYS A 29 -15.08 -6.59 -5.40
N ASN A 30 -14.85 -6.76 -6.71
CA ASN A 30 -14.00 -5.89 -7.53
C ASN A 30 -12.60 -5.71 -6.93
N LYS A 31 -12.03 -6.78 -6.36
CA LYS A 31 -10.75 -6.74 -5.66
C LYS A 31 -9.64 -6.12 -6.53
N CYS A 32 -8.93 -5.14 -5.98
CA CYS A 32 -7.74 -4.57 -6.59
C CYS A 32 -6.56 -5.51 -6.34
N PRO A 33 -5.85 -5.99 -7.37
CA PRO A 33 -4.74 -6.93 -7.20
C PRO A 33 -3.41 -6.26 -6.78
N GLY A 34 -3.41 -4.96 -6.48
CA GLY A 34 -2.23 -4.19 -6.10
C GLY A 34 -1.68 -3.32 -7.24
N CYS A 35 -0.89 -2.31 -6.87
CA CYS A 35 -0.45 -1.27 -7.81
C CYS A 35 0.49 -1.77 -8.92
N ASN A 36 1.25 -2.84 -8.67
CA ASN A 36 2.19 -3.41 -9.64
C ASN A 36 1.56 -4.49 -10.52
N SER A 37 0.34 -4.94 -10.24
CA SER A 37 -0.36 -5.88 -11.11
C SER A 37 -0.74 -5.20 -12.43
N GLU A 38 -0.63 -5.90 -13.56
CA GLU A 38 -1.09 -5.42 -14.87
C GLU A 38 -2.58 -5.70 -15.13
N SER A 39 -3.31 -6.20 -14.13
CA SER A 39 -4.73 -6.55 -14.29
C SER A 39 -5.62 -5.35 -14.63
N ILE A 40 -6.56 -5.60 -15.57
CA ILE A 40 -7.64 -4.68 -15.92
C ILE A 40 -8.65 -4.45 -14.78
N HIS A 41 -8.66 -5.31 -13.75
CA HIS A 41 -9.56 -5.20 -12.60
C HIS A 41 -9.10 -4.17 -11.57
N LYS A 42 -7.98 -3.49 -11.81
CA LYS A 42 -7.55 -2.36 -10.99
C LYS A 42 -8.60 -1.22 -11.07
N PRO A 43 -8.88 -0.53 -9.95
CA PRO A 43 -9.66 0.70 -9.99
C PRO A 43 -9.04 1.73 -10.92
N LYS A 44 -9.87 2.54 -11.59
CA LYS A 44 -9.42 3.59 -12.53
C LYS A 44 -8.33 4.49 -11.95
N TYR A 45 -8.45 4.88 -10.67
CA TYR A 45 -7.47 5.73 -9.99
C TYR A 45 -6.10 5.05 -9.78
N CYS A 46 -6.05 3.72 -9.70
CA CYS A 46 -4.78 2.97 -9.68
C CYS A 46 -4.17 2.90 -11.07
N ILE A 47 -5.00 2.64 -12.09
CA ILE A 47 -4.57 2.54 -13.50
C ILE A 47 -3.98 3.89 -13.97
N SER A 48 -4.67 5.00 -13.69
CA SER A 48 -4.24 6.35 -14.13
C SER A 48 -3.34 7.07 -13.11
N CYS A 49 -2.77 6.36 -12.14
CA CYS A 49 -1.98 6.97 -11.08
C CYS A 49 -0.73 7.70 -11.64
N LYS A 50 -0.67 9.02 -11.41
CA LYS A 50 0.43 9.87 -11.91
C LYS A 50 1.80 9.56 -11.30
N ILE A 51 1.87 8.86 -10.16
CA ILE A 51 3.15 8.44 -9.57
C ILE A 51 3.61 7.12 -10.19
N LYS A 52 2.72 6.12 -10.31
CA LYS A 52 3.03 4.82 -10.93
C LYS A 52 3.40 4.97 -12.41
N ASN A 53 2.77 5.92 -13.10
CA ASN A 53 3.02 6.20 -14.52
C ASN A 53 4.02 7.35 -14.73
N CYS A 54 4.79 7.74 -13.70
CA CYS A 54 5.78 8.82 -13.82
C CYS A 54 6.97 8.36 -14.67
N ASP A 55 7.35 9.13 -15.70
CA ASP A 55 8.48 8.76 -16.57
C ASP A 55 9.79 8.65 -15.79
N LEU A 56 10.05 9.60 -14.89
CA LEU A 56 11.25 9.58 -14.03
C LEU A 56 11.31 8.38 -13.08
N LEU A 57 10.20 7.67 -12.86
CA LEU A 57 10.22 6.42 -12.09
C LEU A 57 10.72 5.25 -12.96
N ARG A 58 10.40 5.24 -14.26
CA ARG A 58 10.83 4.17 -15.18
C ARG A 58 12.35 4.11 -15.28
N ASP A 59 12.98 5.28 -15.22
CA ASP A 59 14.43 5.47 -15.28
C ASP A 59 15.16 5.08 -13.98
N THR A 60 14.44 4.80 -12.89
CA THR A 60 15.06 4.34 -11.64
C THR A 60 15.49 2.88 -11.75
N ASN A 61 16.60 2.53 -11.09
CA ASN A 61 17.08 1.16 -11.01
C ASN A 61 16.24 0.36 -10.01
N SER A 62 15.94 0.98 -8.87
CA SER A 62 15.16 0.34 -7.80
C SER A 62 13.69 0.09 -8.14
N LYS A 63 13.14 0.79 -9.14
CA LYS A 63 11.69 0.89 -9.42
C LYS A 63 10.88 1.50 -8.26
N PHE A 64 11.55 2.17 -7.32
CA PHE A 64 10.95 2.96 -6.25
C PHE A 64 11.24 4.45 -6.41
N CYS A 65 10.34 5.28 -5.87
CA CYS A 65 10.51 6.72 -5.89
C CYS A 65 11.72 7.20 -5.08
N TYR A 66 12.26 6.41 -4.13
CA TYR A 66 13.41 6.81 -3.32
C TYR A 66 14.70 7.03 -4.12
N ASP A 67 14.76 6.45 -5.31
CA ASP A 67 15.88 6.53 -6.25
C ASP A 67 15.67 7.64 -7.30
N CYS A 68 14.51 8.32 -7.26
CA CYS A 68 14.22 9.39 -8.20
C CYS A 68 15.00 10.66 -7.82
N LYS A 69 15.70 11.25 -8.80
CA LYS A 69 16.43 12.53 -8.65
C LYS A 69 15.60 13.72 -8.15
N LYS A 70 14.27 13.63 -8.17
CA LYS A 70 13.35 14.69 -7.69
C LYS A 70 12.70 14.36 -6.34
N ILE A 71 13.13 13.31 -5.62
CA ILE A 71 12.50 12.95 -4.34
C ILE A 71 12.87 13.94 -3.22
N PRO A 72 11.93 14.33 -2.33
CA PRO A 72 10.49 14.15 -2.43
C PRO A 72 9.85 15.16 -3.40
N CYS A 73 9.20 14.67 -4.45
CA CYS A 73 8.52 15.53 -5.43
C CYS A 73 7.14 15.96 -4.91
N ALA A 74 6.55 17.00 -5.50
CA ALA A 74 5.26 17.54 -5.06
C ALA A 74 4.14 16.49 -5.01
N ARG A 75 4.09 15.56 -5.99
CA ARG A 75 3.08 14.49 -6.03
C ARG A 75 3.23 13.53 -4.84
N LEU A 76 4.46 13.14 -4.52
CA LEU A 76 4.75 12.26 -3.37
C LEU A 76 4.43 12.97 -2.05
N LYS A 77 4.85 14.24 -1.89
CA LYS A 77 4.53 15.05 -0.70
C LYS A 77 3.03 15.18 -0.46
N GLN A 78 2.24 15.37 -1.52
CA GLN A 78 0.78 15.45 -1.43
C GLN A 78 0.13 14.12 -1.04
N LEU A 79 0.61 13.00 -1.60
CA LEU A 79 0.15 11.67 -1.23
C LEU A 79 0.48 11.37 0.23
N ASP A 80 1.73 11.62 0.62
CA ASP A 80 2.23 11.43 1.98
C ASP A 80 1.44 12.25 3.01
N LYS A 81 1.27 13.55 2.78
CA LYS A 81 0.47 14.43 3.66
C LYS A 81 -0.93 13.87 3.87
N ARG A 82 -1.59 13.39 2.81
CA ARG A 82 -2.94 12.81 2.90
C ARG A 82 -2.95 11.54 3.74
N TYR A 83 -1.99 10.64 3.53
CA TYR A 83 -1.95 9.37 4.25
C TYR A 83 -1.58 9.56 5.72
N ARG A 84 -0.67 10.48 6.04
CA ARG A 84 -0.36 10.80 7.45
C ARG A 84 -1.56 11.38 8.16
N THR A 85 -2.25 12.36 7.55
CA THR A 85 -3.37 13.04 8.22
C THR A 85 -4.64 12.20 8.29
N LYS A 86 -4.89 11.30 7.33
CA LYS A 86 -6.12 10.50 7.30
C LYS A 86 -5.96 9.08 7.82
N TYR A 87 -4.77 8.50 7.70
CA TYR A 87 -4.56 7.05 7.87
C TYR A 87 -3.34 6.70 8.74
N ALA A 88 -2.71 7.68 9.39
CA ALA A 88 -1.58 7.49 10.30
C ALA A 88 -0.42 6.66 9.70
N MET A 89 -0.16 6.83 8.41
CA MET A 89 0.90 6.14 7.67
C MET A 89 1.61 7.12 6.74
N SER A 90 2.93 7.03 6.61
CA SER A 90 3.72 7.88 5.72
C SER A 90 4.28 7.08 4.54
N MET A 91 4.15 7.65 3.34
CA MET A 91 4.76 7.09 2.14
C MET A 91 6.27 7.34 2.14
N ILE A 92 6.69 8.50 2.63
CA ILE A 92 8.11 8.91 2.65
C ILE A 92 8.87 8.10 3.70
N GLU A 93 8.31 7.89 4.89
CA GLU A 93 8.94 7.02 5.90
C GLU A 93 9.08 5.59 5.38
N ASN A 94 8.03 5.04 4.74
CA ASN A 94 8.11 3.72 4.13
C ASN A 94 9.21 3.64 3.06
N LEU A 95 9.30 4.65 2.18
CA LEU A 95 10.34 4.70 1.15
C LEU A 95 11.76 4.80 1.75
N ASN A 96 11.94 5.59 2.80
CA ASN A 96 13.22 5.69 3.51
C ASN A 96 13.60 4.35 4.15
N PHE A 97 12.65 3.70 4.82
CA PHE A 97 12.86 2.37 5.40
C PHE A 97 13.30 1.36 4.33
N ILE A 98 12.58 1.30 3.20
CA ILE A 98 12.91 0.38 2.10
C ILE A 98 14.31 0.67 1.54
N LYS A 99 14.68 1.96 1.41
CA LYS A 99 16.01 2.36 0.93
C LYS A 99 17.12 1.92 1.89
N GLU A 100 16.92 2.09 3.19
CA GLU A 100 17.94 1.87 4.21
C GLU A 100 18.06 0.39 4.61
N SER A 101 16.93 -0.32 4.68
CA SER A 101 16.84 -1.65 5.25
C SER A 101 16.43 -2.74 4.26
N GLY A 102 16.01 -2.36 3.06
CA GLY A 102 15.52 -3.28 2.03
C GLY A 102 14.04 -3.65 2.18
N THR A 103 13.47 -4.17 1.09
CA THR A 103 12.04 -4.51 0.99
C THR A 103 11.63 -5.63 1.94
N ASP A 104 12.49 -6.63 2.16
CA ASP A 104 12.15 -7.79 2.99
C ASP A 104 11.97 -7.40 4.45
N LYS A 105 12.91 -6.63 5.01
CA LYS A 105 12.78 -6.08 6.37
C LYS A 105 11.58 -5.16 6.50
N PHE A 106 11.28 -4.38 5.47
CA PHE A 106 10.07 -3.55 5.44
C PHE A 106 8.80 -4.42 5.52
N ILE A 107 8.72 -5.50 4.74
CA ILE A 107 7.59 -6.43 4.77
C ILE A 107 7.43 -7.06 6.14
N GLU A 108 8.51 -7.54 6.77
CA GLU A 108 8.48 -8.09 8.13
C GLU A 108 7.92 -7.07 9.15
N SER A 109 8.35 -5.82 9.04
CA SER A 109 7.87 -4.74 9.91
C SER A 109 6.38 -4.45 9.68
N GLU A 110 5.92 -4.46 8.43
CA GLU A 110 4.54 -4.22 8.05
C GLU A 110 3.62 -5.38 8.46
N ILE A 111 4.07 -6.63 8.38
CA ILE A 111 3.34 -7.80 8.90
C ILE A 111 3.09 -7.60 10.39
N LYS A 112 4.12 -7.25 11.17
CA LYS A 112 3.98 -7.01 12.61
C LYS A 112 3.01 -5.87 12.91
N ARG A 113 3.13 -4.76 12.17
CA ARG A 113 2.33 -3.54 12.37
C ARG A 113 0.85 -3.72 12.02
N TRP A 114 0.54 -4.46 10.96
CA TRP A 114 -0.81 -4.51 10.40
C TRP A 114 -1.53 -5.85 10.61
N THR A 115 -0.99 -6.74 11.42
CA THR A 115 -1.69 -7.98 11.80
C THR A 115 -2.67 -7.72 12.94
N CYS A 116 -3.91 -8.17 12.77
CA CYS A 116 -4.92 -8.13 13.83
C CYS A 116 -4.57 -9.13 14.92
N THR A 117 -4.43 -8.64 16.16
CA THR A 117 -4.10 -9.48 17.32
C THR A 117 -5.21 -10.47 17.73
N ILE A 118 -6.43 -10.29 17.21
CA ILE A 118 -7.59 -11.13 17.55
C ILE A 118 -7.69 -12.34 16.60
N CYS A 119 -7.55 -12.13 15.29
CA CYS A 119 -7.79 -13.16 14.29
C CYS A 119 -6.62 -13.41 13.33
N GLY A 120 -5.52 -12.69 13.45
CA GLY A 120 -4.36 -12.81 12.56
C GLY A 120 -4.53 -12.17 11.16
N GLU A 121 -5.73 -11.69 10.82
CA GLU A 121 -5.99 -11.05 9.53
C GLU A 121 -5.40 -9.64 9.43
N THR A 122 -5.25 -9.14 8.20
CA THR A 122 -4.69 -7.81 7.96
C THR A 122 -5.67 -6.68 8.34
N ILE A 123 -5.17 -5.70 9.09
CA ILE A 123 -5.85 -4.45 9.42
C ILE A 123 -5.88 -3.54 8.18
N CYS A 124 -7.05 -2.98 7.89
CA CYS A 124 -7.21 -2.07 6.77
C CYS A 124 -6.77 -0.65 7.13
N VAL A 125 -5.74 -0.12 6.46
CA VAL A 125 -5.20 1.23 6.73
C VAL A 125 -6.22 2.35 6.53
N HIS A 126 -7.18 2.15 5.62
CA HIS A 126 -8.22 3.14 5.34
C HIS A 126 -9.36 3.16 6.37
N ARG A 127 -9.44 2.12 7.22
CA ARG A 127 -10.48 1.98 8.24
C ARG A 127 -9.92 2.04 9.66
N GLY A 128 -8.64 1.71 9.84
CA GLY A 128 -7.99 1.62 11.15
C GLY A 128 -8.40 0.39 11.96
N TYR A 129 -9.11 -0.57 11.37
CA TYR A 129 -9.55 -1.80 12.03
C TYR A 129 -9.56 -3.01 11.08
N CYS A 130 -9.59 -4.21 11.65
CA CYS A 130 -9.71 -5.47 10.92
C CYS A 130 -11.12 -5.65 10.36
N LEU A 131 -11.24 -5.85 9.05
CA LEU A 131 -12.54 -5.97 8.37
C LEU A 131 -13.29 -7.26 8.73
N THR A 132 -12.54 -8.31 9.10
CA THR A 132 -13.12 -9.59 9.55
C THR A 132 -13.73 -9.47 10.94
N CYS A 133 -13.02 -8.84 11.89
CA CYS A 133 -13.54 -8.65 13.25
C CYS A 133 -14.63 -7.57 13.32
N LYS A 134 -14.59 -6.56 12.45
CA LYS A 134 -15.57 -5.47 12.39
C LYS A 134 -16.06 -5.30 10.96
N PRO A 135 -16.95 -6.19 10.47
CA PRO A 135 -17.53 -6.02 9.15
C PRO A 135 -18.29 -4.70 9.09
N SER A 136 -18.08 -3.90 8.04
CA SER A 136 -18.87 -2.68 7.85
C SER A 136 -20.34 -3.08 7.69
N LYS A 137 -21.24 -2.50 8.49
CA LYS A 137 -22.69 -2.67 8.32
C LYS A 137 -23.02 -2.40 6.85
N LYS A 138 -23.61 -3.38 6.15
CA LYS A 138 -24.18 -3.13 4.81
C LYS A 138 -25.16 -1.97 4.98
N ARG A 139 -24.96 -0.88 4.23
CA ARG A 139 -26.06 0.06 4.01
C ARG A 139 -27.13 -0.73 3.27
N SER A 140 -28.18 -1.12 3.97
CA SER A 140 -29.44 -1.50 3.37
C SER A 140 -29.83 -0.34 2.46
N ASN A 141 -29.94 -0.62 1.15
CA ASN A 141 -30.74 0.22 0.28
C ASN A 141 -32.21 0.02 0.65
#